data_AF-A0A7C1A9V1-F1
#
_entry.id   AF-A0A7C1A9V1-F1
#
_cell.length_a   1.000
_cell.length_b   1.000
_cell.length_c   1.000
_cell.angle_alpha   90.00
_cell.angle_beta   90.00
_cell.angle_gamma   90.00
#
_symmetry.space_group_name_H-M   'P 1'
#
loop_
_entity.id
_entity.type
_entity.pdbx_description
1 polymer ?
#
loop_
_entity_poly.entity_id
_entity_poly.type
_entity_poly.pdbx_seq_one_letter_code
_entity_poly.pdbx_strand_id
1 'polypeptide(L)'
;MKPIVAIVGRPNVGKSTLFNKIIGKKIAIVEDIPGLTRDRIYGEAEWSDRPFIVIDTGGFQPEPEGDIIEEVKKQAVAAVEEADIVLMMMDAKEGLMPSDAELSGMLRTYNKKILYVVNKIDGPRMEKAVYDFYSLGKDLFPVSAVSGFGFEELMDSIAEAMPEGGKEEQVEYPRIAIIGRPNVGKSTFTNSLLGKQR
;
A
#
# COMPACT_ATOMS: atom_id res chain seq x y z
N MET A 1 14.14 5.21 -0.54
CA MET A 1 12.95 4.55 -1.12
C MET A 1 11.84 4.59 -0.07
N LYS A 2 10.63 5.01 -0.45
CA LYS A 2 9.48 5.10 0.47
C LYS A 2 9.05 3.70 0.93
N PRO A 3 8.62 3.50 2.19
CA PRO A 3 8.04 2.24 2.64
C PRO A 3 6.82 1.83 1.81
N ILE A 4 6.65 0.52 1.60
CA ILE A 4 5.55 -0.05 0.83
C ILE A 4 4.57 -0.79 1.75
N VAL A 5 3.29 -0.44 1.65
CA VAL A 5 2.17 -1.04 2.39
C VAL A 5 1.25 -1.75 1.41
N ALA A 6 1.18 -3.09 1.47
CA ALA A 6 0.28 -3.87 0.61
C ALA A 6 -1.02 -4.22 1.31
N ILE A 7 -2.16 -4.06 0.62
CA ILE A 7 -3.48 -4.47 1.10
C ILE A 7 -3.85 -5.81 0.45
N VAL A 8 -3.94 -6.87 1.27
CA VAL A 8 -4.28 -8.22 0.83
C VAL A 8 -5.55 -8.71 1.50
N GLY A 9 -6.23 -9.67 0.87
CA GLY A 9 -7.46 -10.26 1.40
C GLY A 9 -8.37 -10.75 0.29
N ARG A 10 -9.43 -11.47 0.66
CA ARG A 10 -10.41 -12.01 -0.28
C ARG A 10 -11.08 -10.91 -1.13
N PRO A 11 -11.70 -11.26 -2.26
CA PRO A 11 -12.58 -10.32 -2.97
C PRO A 11 -13.63 -9.69 -2.05
N ASN A 12 -14.04 -8.45 -2.32
CA ASN A 12 -15.15 -7.76 -1.64
C ASN A 12 -15.02 -7.46 -0.13
N VAL A 13 -13.88 -7.76 0.52
CA VAL A 13 -13.62 -7.36 1.92
C VAL A 13 -13.44 -5.84 2.10
N GLY A 14 -13.34 -5.08 1.01
CA GLY A 14 -13.24 -3.61 1.00
C GLY A 14 -11.83 -3.05 0.81
N LYS A 15 -10.92 -3.80 0.18
CA LYS A 15 -9.54 -3.38 -0.13
C LYS A 15 -9.46 -2.04 -0.84
N SER A 16 -10.14 -1.91 -1.98
CA SER A 16 -10.14 -0.66 -2.77
C SER A 16 -10.80 0.51 -2.04
N THR A 17 -11.76 0.24 -1.14
CA THR A 17 -12.34 1.29 -0.28
C THR A 17 -11.33 1.80 0.72
N LEU A 18 -10.58 0.91 1.38
CA LEU A 18 -9.53 1.30 2.32
C LEU A 18 -8.37 2.00 1.59
N PHE A 19 -7.93 1.45 0.45
CA PHE A 19 -6.94 2.06 -0.44
C PHE A 19 -7.32 3.51 -0.76
N ASN A 20 -8.52 3.73 -1.28
CA ASN A 20 -9.02 5.07 -1.62
C ASN A 20 -9.10 6.00 -0.41
N LYS A 21 -9.37 5.46 0.78
CA LYS A 21 -9.38 6.23 2.01
C LYS A 21 -7.96 6.66 2.43
N ILE A 22 -6.99 5.75 2.32
CA ILE A 22 -5.57 5.98 2.65
C ILE A 22 -4.97 7.07 1.76
N ILE A 23 -5.19 6.99 0.43
CA ILE A 23 -4.64 7.97 -0.51
C ILE A 23 -5.32 9.36 -0.42
N GLY A 24 -6.54 9.43 0.13
CA GLY A 24 -7.34 10.65 0.14
C GLY A 24 -7.70 11.17 -1.27
N LYS A 25 -7.95 12.48 -1.41
CA LYS A 25 -8.41 13.08 -2.68
C LYS A 25 -7.30 13.33 -3.72
N LYS A 26 -6.02 13.24 -3.36
CA LYS A 26 -4.91 13.46 -4.30
C LYS A 26 -4.46 12.12 -4.87
N ILE A 27 -5.17 11.69 -5.91
CA ILE A 27 -4.81 10.51 -6.69
C ILE A 27 -3.56 10.85 -7.52
N ALA A 28 -2.38 10.46 -7.03
CA ALA A 28 -1.23 10.24 -7.89
C ALA A 28 -1.14 8.72 -8.10
N ILE A 29 -1.88 8.18 -9.07
CA ILE A 29 -1.65 6.81 -9.53
C ILE A 29 -0.28 6.83 -10.20
N VAL A 30 0.64 6.02 -9.68
CA VAL A 30 1.98 5.88 -10.25
C VAL A 30 2.00 4.61 -11.08
N GLU A 31 1.90 4.75 -12.40
CA GLU A 31 1.85 3.60 -13.32
C GLU A 31 3.24 3.12 -13.78
N ASP A 32 4.32 3.87 -13.50
CA ASP A 32 5.66 3.61 -14.07
C ASP A 32 6.81 3.77 -13.06
N ILE A 33 6.76 3.06 -11.93
CA ILE A 33 7.96 2.90 -11.07
C ILE A 33 8.78 1.70 -11.59
N PRO A 34 10.04 1.90 -12.02
CA PRO A 34 10.90 0.80 -12.46
C PRO A 34 11.05 -0.25 -11.35
N GLY A 35 10.70 -1.50 -11.66
CA GLY A 35 10.75 -2.62 -10.71
C GLY A 35 9.40 -3.02 -10.12
N LEU A 36 8.31 -2.29 -10.41
CA LEU A 36 6.96 -2.63 -9.96
C LEU A 36 6.12 -3.28 -11.08
N THR A 37 5.18 -4.14 -10.70
CA THR A 37 4.29 -4.87 -11.63
C THR A 37 3.11 -3.99 -12.07
N ARG A 38 2.78 -4.01 -13.37
CA ARG A 38 1.69 -3.19 -13.97
C ARG A 38 0.29 -3.60 -13.53
N ASP A 39 0.13 -4.78 -12.95
CA ASP A 39 -1.17 -5.39 -12.65
C ASP A 39 -1.75 -4.90 -11.31
N ARG A 40 -1.14 -3.90 -10.66
CA ARG A 40 -1.53 -3.39 -9.35
C ARG A 40 -1.75 -1.89 -9.36
N ILE A 41 -2.65 -1.43 -8.50
CA ILE A 41 -2.89 -0.01 -8.27
C ILE A 41 -1.96 0.47 -7.17
N TYR A 42 -1.10 1.43 -7.48
CA TYR A 42 -0.22 2.11 -6.54
C TYR A 42 -0.78 3.49 -6.22
N GLY A 43 -0.66 3.89 -4.96
CA GLY A 43 -1.00 5.24 -4.52
C GLY A 43 0.05 5.76 -3.54
N GLU A 44 0.38 7.04 -3.64
CA GLU A 44 1.17 7.70 -2.61
C GLU A 44 0.26 8.18 -1.49
N ALA A 45 0.70 8.00 -0.25
CA ALA A 45 0.03 8.48 0.94
C ALA A 45 1.04 9.03 1.94
N GLU A 46 0.55 9.86 2.86
CA GLU A 46 1.36 10.45 3.93
C GLU A 46 0.52 10.48 5.20
N TRP A 47 1.13 10.05 6.31
CA TRP A 47 0.52 10.12 7.64
C TRP A 47 1.56 10.56 8.65
N SER A 48 1.26 11.59 9.46
CA SER A 48 2.17 12.12 10.48
C SER A 48 3.59 12.39 9.94
N ASP A 49 3.68 13.09 8.81
CA ASP A 49 4.91 13.42 8.07
C ASP A 49 5.74 12.19 7.59
N ARG A 50 5.12 11.01 7.53
CA ARG A 50 5.74 9.78 7.00
C ARG A 50 5.12 9.41 5.65
N PRO A 51 5.81 9.68 4.53
CA PRO A 51 5.33 9.31 3.20
C PRO A 51 5.56 7.82 2.94
N PHE A 52 4.60 7.17 2.30
CA PHE A 52 4.66 5.75 1.94
C PHE A 52 3.88 5.48 0.64
N ILE A 53 4.09 4.30 0.07
CA ILE A 53 3.33 3.80 -1.08
C ILE A 53 2.35 2.75 -0.56
N VAL A 54 1.09 2.86 -0.95
CA VAL A 54 0.08 1.84 -0.71
C VAL A 54 -0.24 1.09 -2.01
N ILE A 55 -0.46 -0.21 -1.92
CA ILE A 55 -0.76 -1.09 -3.06
C ILE A 55 -2.09 -1.81 -2.81
N ASP A 56 -3.02 -1.75 -3.77
CA ASP A 56 -4.21 -2.60 -3.80
C ASP A 56 -3.97 -3.81 -4.72
N THR A 57 -3.98 -5.02 -4.15
CA THR A 57 -3.76 -6.26 -4.88
C THR A 57 -5.00 -6.77 -5.61
N GLY A 58 -6.17 -6.17 -5.40
CA GLY A 58 -7.43 -6.58 -6.02
C GLY A 58 -7.97 -5.65 -7.10
N GLY A 59 -7.30 -4.53 -7.39
CA GLY A 59 -7.88 -3.43 -8.17
C GLY A 59 -8.00 -3.65 -9.69
N PHE A 60 -7.29 -4.61 -10.27
CA PHE A 60 -7.15 -4.72 -11.74
C PHE A 60 -7.61 -6.04 -12.38
N GLN A 61 -8.08 -7.03 -11.60
CA GLN A 61 -8.44 -8.32 -12.19
C GLN A 61 -9.95 -8.58 -12.24
N PRO A 62 -10.46 -9.14 -13.36
CA PRO A 62 -11.82 -9.65 -13.45
C PRO A 62 -12.05 -10.79 -12.43
N GLU A 63 -13.32 -11.16 -12.23
CA GLU A 63 -13.73 -12.20 -11.27
C GLU A 63 -12.84 -13.45 -11.34
N PRO A 64 -12.52 -14.08 -10.19
CA PRO A 64 -11.58 -15.18 -10.14
C PRO A 64 -11.98 -16.32 -11.11
N GLU A 65 -11.13 -16.60 -12.09
CA GLU A 65 -11.25 -17.76 -12.96
C GLU A 65 -10.68 -19.00 -12.26
N GLY A 66 -11.46 -19.60 -11.35
CA GLY A 66 -11.07 -20.85 -10.67
C GLY A 66 -11.18 -20.80 -9.14
N ASP A 67 -10.25 -21.48 -8.45
CA ASP A 67 -10.26 -21.54 -6.99
C ASP A 67 -9.85 -20.19 -6.39
N ILE A 68 -10.82 -19.54 -5.74
CA ILE A 68 -10.66 -18.26 -5.04
C ILE A 68 -9.50 -18.30 -4.04
N ILE A 69 -9.26 -19.45 -3.40
CA ILE A 69 -8.20 -19.61 -2.41
C ILE A 69 -6.82 -19.50 -3.07
N GLU A 70 -6.61 -20.21 -4.18
CA GLU A 70 -5.33 -20.16 -4.91
C GLU A 70 -5.05 -18.77 -5.45
N GLU A 71 -6.07 -18.11 -5.99
CA GLU A 71 -5.92 -16.77 -6.56
C GLU A 71 -5.57 -15.74 -5.49
N VAL A 72 -6.28 -15.75 -4.37
CA VAL A 72 -5.97 -14.87 -3.22
C VAL A 72 -4.54 -15.09 -2.72
N LYS A 73 -4.06 -16.35 -2.68
CA LYS A 73 -2.68 -16.66 -2.29
C LYS A 73 -1.68 -16.10 -3.29
N LYS A 74 -1.86 -16.33 -4.60
CA LYS A 74 -0.95 -15.82 -5.65
C LYS A 74 -0.81 -14.30 -5.59
N GLN A 75 -1.94 -13.59 -5.46
CA GLN A 75 -1.96 -12.14 -5.32
C GLN A 75 -1.22 -11.67 -4.06
N ALA A 76 -1.47 -12.35 -2.94
CA ALA A 76 -0.85 -12.00 -1.68
C ALA A 76 0.67 -12.25 -1.69
N VAL A 77 1.14 -13.40 -2.19
CA VAL A 77 2.58 -13.72 -2.28
C VAL A 77 3.34 -12.61 -2.99
N ALA A 78 2.87 -12.25 -4.17
CA ALA A 78 3.56 -11.29 -5.01
C ALA A 78 3.56 -9.87 -4.40
N ALA A 79 2.55 -9.52 -3.59
CA ALA A 79 2.51 -8.24 -2.89
C ALA A 79 3.36 -8.23 -1.61
N VAL A 80 3.44 -9.36 -0.91
CA VAL A 80 4.22 -9.52 0.33
C VAL A 80 5.72 -9.46 0.06
N GLU A 81 6.18 -9.93 -1.11
CA GLU A 81 7.59 -9.84 -1.51
C GLU A 81 8.06 -8.38 -1.62
N GLU A 82 7.23 -7.51 -2.20
CA GLU A 82 7.52 -6.09 -2.41
C GLU A 82 7.25 -5.23 -1.16
N ALA A 83 6.29 -5.62 -0.31
CA ALA A 83 5.85 -4.79 0.80
C ALA A 83 6.77 -4.85 2.03
N ASP A 84 6.90 -3.72 2.73
CA ASP A 84 7.48 -3.66 4.07
C ASP A 84 6.43 -4.05 5.14
N ILE A 85 5.18 -3.64 4.91
CA ILE A 85 4.02 -3.89 5.78
C ILE A 85 2.88 -4.47 4.96
N VAL A 86 2.20 -5.48 5.50
CA VAL A 86 1.05 -6.13 4.88
C VAL A 86 -0.20 -5.90 5.73
N LEU A 87 -1.24 -5.32 5.13
CA LEU A 87 -2.57 -5.21 5.73
C LEU A 87 -3.42 -6.40 5.26
N MET A 88 -3.63 -7.37 6.14
CA MET A 88 -4.53 -8.49 5.86
C MET A 88 -5.96 -8.08 6.22
N MET A 89 -6.77 -7.77 5.20
CA MET A 89 -8.16 -7.36 5.37
C MET A 89 -9.12 -8.55 5.36
N MET A 90 -10.06 -8.52 6.29
CA MET A 90 -11.16 -9.46 6.45
C MET A 90 -12.49 -8.71 6.59
N ASP A 91 -13.61 -9.42 6.42
CA ASP A 91 -14.95 -8.83 6.47
C ASP A 91 -15.70 -9.24 7.75
N ALA A 92 -15.98 -8.27 8.63
CA ALA A 92 -16.73 -8.50 9.86
C ALA A 92 -18.15 -9.05 9.64
N LYS A 93 -18.78 -8.78 8.49
CA LYS A 93 -20.15 -9.22 8.18
C LYS A 93 -20.20 -10.67 7.74
N GLU A 94 -19.14 -11.16 7.11
CA GLU A 94 -19.02 -12.56 6.70
C GLU A 94 -18.39 -13.43 7.79
N GLY A 95 -17.68 -12.82 8.74
CA GLY A 95 -16.93 -13.53 9.76
C GLY A 95 -15.61 -14.09 9.21
N LEU A 96 -14.94 -14.93 10.02
CA LEU A 96 -13.67 -15.53 9.63
C LEU A 96 -13.89 -16.69 8.66
N MET A 97 -13.49 -16.51 7.39
CA MET A 97 -13.65 -17.53 6.36
C MET A 97 -12.43 -18.47 6.28
N PRO A 98 -12.57 -19.69 5.74
CA PRO A 98 -11.43 -20.61 5.55
C PRO A 98 -10.28 -19.99 4.75
N SER A 99 -10.58 -19.23 3.69
CA SER A 99 -9.57 -18.51 2.90
C SER A 99 -8.82 -17.45 3.70
N ASP A 100 -9.46 -16.83 4.70
CA ASP A 100 -8.78 -15.89 5.60
C ASP A 100 -7.79 -16.63 6.51
N ALA A 101 -8.21 -17.77 7.07
CA ALA A 101 -7.33 -18.59 7.91
C ALA A 101 -6.12 -19.14 7.12
N GLU A 102 -6.34 -19.59 5.89
CA GLU A 102 -5.28 -20.06 5.00
C GLU A 102 -4.32 -18.94 4.58
N LEU A 103 -4.86 -17.77 4.21
CA LEU A 103 -4.05 -16.59 3.90
C LEU A 103 -3.23 -16.17 5.13
N SER A 104 -3.83 -16.12 6.32
CA SER A 104 -3.13 -15.84 7.57
C SER A 104 -2.00 -16.84 7.84
N GLY A 105 -2.25 -18.13 7.61
CA GLY A 105 -1.26 -19.20 7.76
C GLY A 105 -0.09 -19.02 6.79
N MET A 106 -0.37 -18.72 5.53
CA MET A 106 0.64 -18.44 4.51
C MET A 106 1.46 -17.18 4.84
N LEU A 107 0.81 -16.06 5.19
CA LEU A 107 1.51 -14.81 5.50
C LEU A 107 2.51 -14.96 6.66
N ARG A 108 2.23 -15.83 7.64
CA ARG A 108 3.13 -16.11 8.77
C ARG A 108 4.48 -16.71 8.36
N THR A 109 4.59 -17.32 7.19
CA THR A 109 5.86 -17.88 6.71
C THR A 109 6.81 -16.79 6.19
N TYR A 110 6.29 -15.57 5.97
CA TYR A 110 7.06 -14.42 5.55
C TYR A 110 7.53 -13.61 6.76
N ASN A 111 8.78 -13.17 6.74
CA ASN A 111 9.35 -12.29 7.77
C ASN A 111 8.99 -10.83 7.51
N LYS A 112 7.69 -10.52 7.52
CA LYS A 112 7.13 -9.18 7.26
C LYS A 112 6.20 -8.76 8.39
N LYS A 113 6.04 -7.45 8.61
CA LYS A 113 5.01 -6.96 9.54
C LYS A 113 3.64 -7.15 8.92
N ILE A 114 2.74 -7.83 9.63
CA ILE A 114 1.36 -8.03 9.21
C ILE A 114 0.42 -7.36 10.22
N LEU A 115 -0.46 -6.50 9.73
CA LEU A 115 -1.56 -5.91 10.50
C LEU A 115 -2.87 -6.57 10.06
N TYR A 116 -3.62 -7.13 11.02
CA TYR A 116 -4.86 -7.84 10.75
C TYR A 116 -6.03 -6.89 10.88
N VAL A 117 -6.67 -6.58 9.76
CA VAL A 117 -7.68 -5.53 9.64
C VAL A 117 -9.05 -6.18 9.47
N VAL A 118 -9.95 -5.99 10.44
CA VAL A 118 -11.33 -6.47 10.38
C VAL A 118 -12.22 -5.31 9.92
N ASN A 119 -12.56 -5.31 8.63
CA ASN A 119 -13.27 -4.20 7.99
C ASN A 119 -14.80 -4.33 8.15
N LYS A 120 -15.52 -3.26 7.79
CA LYS A 120 -16.99 -3.13 7.86
C LYS A 120 -17.54 -3.08 9.30
N ILE A 121 -16.74 -2.61 10.25
CA ILE A 121 -17.16 -2.26 11.62
C ILE A 121 -17.63 -0.80 11.62
N ASP A 122 -18.92 -0.57 11.36
CA ASP A 122 -19.47 0.79 11.20
C ASP A 122 -19.69 1.55 12.54
N GLY A 123 -19.25 0.98 13.66
CA GLY A 123 -19.21 1.65 14.96
C GLY A 123 -19.10 0.69 16.16
N PRO A 124 -19.05 1.21 17.40
CA PRO A 124 -18.72 0.43 18.61
C PRO A 124 -19.67 -0.75 18.89
N ARG A 125 -20.94 -0.63 18.47
CA ARG A 125 -21.93 -1.71 18.65
C ARG A 125 -21.61 -2.97 17.84
N MET A 126 -20.79 -2.84 16.80
CA MET A 126 -20.38 -3.93 15.92
C MET A 126 -19.06 -4.57 16.33
N GLU A 127 -18.37 -4.09 17.37
CA GLU A 127 -17.09 -4.68 17.83
C GLU A 127 -17.23 -6.15 18.23
N LYS A 128 -18.42 -6.60 18.65
CA LYS A 128 -18.68 -8.02 18.91
C LYS A 128 -18.46 -8.92 17.69
N ALA A 129 -18.59 -8.38 16.47
CA ALA A 129 -18.31 -9.11 15.23
C ALA A 129 -16.82 -9.46 15.08
N VAL A 130 -15.93 -8.84 15.87
CA VAL A 130 -14.50 -9.11 15.89
C VAL A 130 -14.19 -10.40 16.67
N TYR A 131 -15.10 -10.90 17.50
CA TYR A 131 -14.81 -11.99 18.43
C TYR A 131 -14.37 -13.29 17.76
N ASP A 132 -14.96 -13.63 16.63
CA ASP A 132 -14.61 -14.84 15.87
C ASP A 132 -13.17 -14.80 15.33
N PHE A 133 -12.65 -13.59 15.08
CA PHE A 133 -11.32 -13.37 14.54
C PHE A 133 -10.21 -13.53 15.58
N TYR A 134 -10.51 -13.46 16.89
CA TYR A 134 -9.51 -13.71 17.93
C TYR A 134 -8.98 -15.15 17.90
N SER A 135 -9.69 -16.08 17.27
CA SER A 135 -9.21 -17.44 17.00
C SER A 135 -7.90 -17.47 16.20
N LEU A 136 -7.56 -16.39 15.47
CA LEU A 136 -6.28 -16.24 14.79
C LEU A 136 -5.09 -16.04 15.75
N GLY A 137 -5.34 -15.62 17.00
CA GLY A 137 -4.31 -15.33 18.00
C GLY A 137 -3.44 -14.13 17.62
N LYS A 138 -4.06 -13.08 17.08
CA LYS A 138 -3.41 -11.86 16.57
C LYS A 138 -4.12 -10.63 17.12
N ASP A 139 -3.38 -9.52 17.19
CA ASP A 139 -3.97 -8.20 17.43
C ASP A 139 -4.77 -7.77 16.20
N LEU A 140 -5.98 -7.26 16.42
CA LEU A 140 -6.95 -6.97 15.37
C LEU A 140 -7.26 -5.47 15.36
N PHE A 141 -7.32 -4.91 14.15
CA PHE A 141 -7.72 -3.52 13.91
C PHE A 141 -9.15 -3.49 13.38
N PRO A 142 -10.17 -3.20 14.23
CA PRO A 142 -11.54 -3.05 13.78
C PRO A 142 -11.69 -1.73 13.03
N VAL A 143 -12.05 -1.78 11.76
CA VAL A 143 -12.18 -0.58 10.92
C VAL A 143 -13.45 -0.56 10.11
N SER A 144 -13.89 0.63 9.71
CA SER A 144 -14.79 0.80 8.58
C SER A 144 -14.15 1.75 7.57
N ALA A 145 -13.71 1.19 6.45
CA ALA A 145 -13.15 1.98 5.36
C ALA A 145 -14.13 3.06 4.85
N VAL A 146 -15.44 2.79 4.93
CA VAL A 146 -16.48 3.74 4.53
C VAL A 146 -16.60 4.88 5.54
N SER A 147 -16.95 4.58 6.80
CA SER A 147 -17.23 5.60 7.82
C SER A 147 -15.97 6.25 8.40
N GLY A 148 -14.86 5.52 8.42
CA GLY A 148 -13.60 5.91 9.05
C GLY A 148 -13.44 5.51 10.51
N PHE A 149 -14.36 4.72 11.06
CA PHE A 149 -14.15 4.09 12.36
C PHE A 149 -12.82 3.31 12.39
N GLY A 150 -12.04 3.46 13.46
CA GLY A 150 -10.74 2.78 13.66
C GLY A 150 -9.63 3.18 12.69
N PHE A 151 -9.86 4.17 11.81
CA PHE A 151 -8.89 4.51 10.76
C PHE A 151 -7.62 5.17 11.30
N GLU A 152 -7.75 6.10 12.25
CA GLU A 152 -6.59 6.79 12.84
C GLU A 152 -5.65 5.79 13.55
N GLU A 153 -6.21 4.90 14.36
CA GLU A 153 -5.44 3.85 15.06
C GLU A 153 -4.71 2.91 14.08
N LEU A 154 -5.37 2.51 12.99
CA LEU A 154 -4.73 1.73 11.93
C LEU A 154 -3.56 2.50 11.30
N MET A 155 -3.77 3.78 10.96
CA MET A 155 -2.76 4.62 10.32
C MET A 155 -1.57 4.89 11.23
N ASP A 156 -1.80 5.11 12.52
CA ASP A 156 -0.76 5.24 13.52
C ASP A 156 0.06 3.95 13.62
N SER A 157 -0.59 2.78 13.67
CA SER A 157 0.12 1.50 13.70
C SER A 157 0.93 1.23 12.42
N ILE A 158 0.41 1.62 11.25
CA ILE A 158 1.15 1.55 9.98
C ILE A 158 2.40 2.44 10.08
N ALA A 159 2.23 3.70 10.50
CA ALA A 159 3.34 4.65 10.63
C ALA A 159 4.41 4.19 11.62
N GLU A 160 4.03 3.64 12.77
CA GLU A 160 4.93 3.05 13.76
C GLU A 160 5.69 1.84 13.24
N ALA A 161 5.03 1.02 12.40
CA ALA A 161 5.62 -0.18 11.83
C ALA A 161 6.53 0.08 10.62
N MET A 162 6.50 1.28 10.05
CA MET A 162 7.38 1.61 8.93
C MET A 162 8.83 1.46 9.36
N PRO A 163 9.67 0.82 8.53
CA PRO A 163 11.11 0.87 8.78
C PRO A 163 11.53 2.34 8.88
N GLU A 164 12.46 2.65 9.78
CA GLU A 164 13.08 3.96 9.83
C GLU A 164 13.85 4.18 8.52
N GLY A 165 13.14 4.66 7.49
CA GLY A 165 13.72 5.11 6.26
C GLY A 165 14.49 6.38 6.58
N GLY A 166 15.82 6.33 6.39
CA GLY A 166 16.67 7.50 6.51
C GLY A 166 16.01 8.64 5.75
N LYS A 167 15.82 9.77 6.43
CA LYS A 167 15.31 11.00 5.83
C LYS A 167 16.04 11.15 4.49
N GLU A 168 15.36 10.91 3.38
CA GLU A 168 15.84 11.43 2.12
C GLU A 168 15.78 12.93 2.36
N GLU A 169 16.93 13.54 2.67
CA GLU A 169 17.07 14.97 2.55
C GLU A 169 16.50 15.28 1.17
N GLN A 170 15.39 16.00 1.13
CA GLN A 170 14.97 16.66 -0.09
C GLN A 170 16.08 17.65 -0.39
N VAL A 171 17.14 17.19 -1.06
CA VAL A 171 18.15 18.05 -1.63
C VAL A 171 17.41 18.75 -2.75
N GLU A 172 16.90 19.94 -2.45
CA GLU A 172 16.24 20.78 -3.43
C GLU A 172 17.31 21.22 -4.43
N TYR A 173 17.43 20.49 -5.54
CA TYR A 173 18.37 20.86 -6.58
C TYR A 173 17.88 22.16 -7.25
N PRO A 174 18.79 23.14 -7.47
CA PRO A 174 18.42 24.36 -8.18
C PRO A 174 17.96 24.01 -9.60
N ARG A 175 16.77 24.49 -9.99
CA ARG A 175 16.28 24.43 -11.37
C ARG A 175 16.99 25.51 -12.20
N ILE A 176 17.93 25.08 -13.05
CA ILE A 176 18.76 25.99 -13.87
C ILE A 176 18.25 26.02 -15.30
N ALA A 177 18.08 27.24 -15.85
CA ALA A 177 17.83 27.47 -17.27
C ALA A 177 19.01 28.23 -17.89
N ILE A 178 19.49 27.78 -19.06
CA ILE A 178 20.57 28.45 -19.81
C ILE A 178 19.94 29.28 -20.94
N ILE A 179 19.97 30.61 -20.80
CA ILE A 179 19.32 31.55 -21.72
C ILE A 179 20.37 32.42 -22.42
N GLY A 180 20.16 32.74 -23.69
CA GLY A 180 21.07 33.58 -24.48
C GLY A 180 20.71 33.63 -25.96
N ARG A 181 21.23 34.63 -26.68
CA ARG A 181 20.98 34.87 -28.11
C ARG A 181 21.38 33.67 -28.99
N PRO A 182 20.85 33.52 -30.22
CA PRO A 182 21.27 32.46 -31.14
C PRO A 182 22.80 32.42 -31.32
N ASN A 183 23.37 31.21 -31.45
CA ASN A 183 24.80 30.97 -31.70
C ASN A 183 25.83 31.45 -30.65
N VAL A 184 25.42 31.89 -29.45
CA VAL A 184 26.35 32.31 -28.36
C VAL A 184 27.03 31.15 -27.60
N GLY A 185 26.90 29.90 -28.08
CA GLY A 185 27.54 28.74 -27.45
C GLY A 185 26.76 28.07 -26.31
N LYS A 186 25.46 28.35 -26.15
CA LYS A 186 24.59 27.70 -25.14
C LYS A 186 24.72 26.18 -25.13
N SER A 187 24.58 25.55 -26.30
CA SER A 187 24.65 24.10 -26.45
C SER A 187 26.04 23.54 -26.13
N THR A 188 27.10 24.27 -26.44
CA THR A 188 28.49 23.89 -26.10
C THR A 188 28.68 23.88 -24.59
N PHE A 189 28.19 24.92 -23.91
CA PHE A 189 28.25 25.02 -22.44
C PHE A 189 27.44 23.91 -21.75
N THR A 190 26.21 23.65 -22.21
CA THR A 190 25.38 22.55 -21.69
C THR A 190 26.06 21.20 -21.86
N ASN A 191 26.64 20.92 -23.03
CA ASN A 191 27.31 19.64 -23.28
C ASN A 191 28.59 19.48 -22.46
N SER A 192 29.34 20.56 -22.24
CA SER A 192 30.51 20.57 -21.35
C SER A 192 30.13 20.27 -19.91
N LEU A 193 29.03 20.85 -19.40
CA LEU A 193 28.51 20.56 -18.05
C LEU A 193 28.03 19.12 -17.90
N LEU A 194 27.46 18.55 -18.96
CA LEU A 194 26.97 17.16 -18.97
C LEU A 194 28.07 16.12 -19.21
N GLY A 195 29.34 16.53 -19.32
CA GLY A 195 30.47 15.62 -19.53
C GLY A 195 30.42 14.86 -20.86
N LYS A 196 29.57 15.26 -21.79
CA LYS A 196 29.49 14.64 -23.12
C LYS A 196 30.64 15.17 -23.96
N GLN A 197 31.75 14.42 -24.03
CA GLN A 197 32.77 14.63 -25.06
C GLN A 197 32.16 14.28 -26.42
N ARG A 198 32.41 15.13 -27.40
CA ARG A 198 32.10 14.84 -28.81
C ARG A 198 33.06 13.81 -29.36
#